data_AF-A0A1H8Y0R2-F1
#
_entry.id   AF-A0A1H8Y0R2-F1
#
_cell.length_a   1.000
_cell.length_b   1.000
_cell.length_c   1.000
_cell.angle_alpha   90.00
_cell.angle_beta   90.00
_cell.angle_gamma   90.00
#
_symmetry.space_group_name_H-M   'P 1'
#
loop_
_entity.id
_entity.type
_entity.pdbx_description
1 polymer ?
#
loop_
_entity_poly.entity_id
_entity_poly.type
_entity_poly.pdbx_seq_one_letter_code
_entity_poly.pdbx_strand_id
1 'polypeptide(L)'
;MRLRRKPWIDEAIKDYEDIVRFGPLEELAGCWQTEFGRTAPLYVELGTGKGRFISELAERHRDINFIGIEAQQDVLFYAARKVRDKGLTNVRLLVFDINGITNIFAPGEVDRFYINFCDPWPKARHAKRRLTYRGFLEKYRSLLKTDGELHFKTDNRTLFDFSLEEFRESGLRLRNVTYDLHAEGAPGRSENIMTEYEEKFSAKGTKINRAEILFS
;
A
#
# COMPACT_ATOMS: atom_id res chain seq x y z
N MET A 1 11.03 12.44 3.49
CA MET A 1 12.49 12.58 3.72
C MET A 1 13.16 11.39 3.06
N ARG A 2 13.90 11.59 1.96
CA ARG A 2 14.56 10.48 1.24
C ARG A 2 15.66 9.91 2.12
N LEU A 3 15.61 8.63 2.44
CA LEU A 3 16.63 7.99 3.28
C LEU A 3 17.97 7.94 2.54
N ARG A 4 19.07 8.16 3.28
CA ARG A 4 20.43 8.09 2.74
C ARG A 4 20.77 6.63 2.41
N ARG A 5 21.30 6.38 1.21
CA ARG A 5 21.73 5.05 0.76
C ARG A 5 22.71 4.40 1.74
N LYS A 6 22.51 3.12 2.03
CA LYS A 6 23.38 2.33 2.92
C LYS A 6 23.93 1.12 2.16
N PRO A 7 25.18 1.17 1.65
CA PRO A 7 25.74 0.12 0.80
C PRO A 7 25.69 -1.30 1.40
N TRP A 8 25.76 -1.42 2.73
CA TRP A 8 25.68 -2.73 3.40
C TRP A 8 24.30 -3.41 3.26
N ILE A 9 23.24 -2.67 2.94
CA ILE A 9 21.90 -3.23 2.72
C ILE A 9 21.87 -4.06 1.43
N ASP A 10 22.69 -3.74 0.45
CA ASP A 10 22.72 -4.44 -0.85
C ASP A 10 23.04 -5.94 -0.67
N GLU A 11 23.87 -6.29 0.32
CA GLU A 11 24.13 -7.69 0.70
C GLU A 11 23.14 -8.18 1.76
N ALA A 12 22.86 -7.39 2.80
CA ALA A 12 22.02 -7.84 3.92
C ALA A 12 20.56 -8.15 3.52
N ILE A 13 20.03 -7.54 2.46
CA ILE A 13 18.67 -7.82 2.01
C ILE A 13 18.53 -9.20 1.35
N LYS A 14 19.63 -9.80 0.86
CA LYS A 14 19.63 -11.14 0.25
C LYS A 14 19.29 -12.23 1.26
N ASP A 15 19.62 -12.00 2.52
CA ASP A 15 19.20 -12.88 3.62
C ASP A 15 17.68 -12.99 3.73
N TYR A 16 16.92 -12.12 3.04
CA TYR A 16 15.45 -12.04 3.00
C TYR A 16 14.81 -12.53 1.71
N GLU A 17 15.48 -13.38 0.94
CA GLU A 17 14.93 -13.94 -0.31
C GLU A 17 13.62 -14.74 -0.15
N ASP A 18 13.33 -15.25 1.05
CA ASP A 18 12.07 -15.93 1.38
C ASP A 18 10.86 -14.98 1.47
N ILE A 19 11.12 -13.68 1.70
CA ILE A 19 10.13 -12.63 1.88
C ILE A 19 10.19 -11.62 0.74
N VAL A 20 11.39 -11.19 0.36
CA VAL A 20 11.68 -10.21 -0.68
C VAL A 20 11.90 -10.94 -1.99
N ARG A 21 11.09 -10.62 -3.00
CA ARG A 21 11.25 -11.22 -4.32
C ARG A 21 12.17 -10.37 -5.18
N PHE A 22 13.22 -11.03 -5.66
CA PHE A 22 14.22 -10.50 -6.58
C PHE A 22 14.02 -11.15 -7.96
N GLY A 23 14.53 -10.51 -9.01
CA GLY A 23 14.42 -11.01 -10.38
C GLY A 23 13.26 -10.39 -11.17
N PRO A 24 12.89 -10.99 -12.32
CA PRO A 24 11.85 -10.47 -13.20
C PRO A 24 10.46 -10.66 -12.57
N LEU A 25 9.99 -9.64 -11.87
CA LEU A 25 8.69 -9.66 -11.19
C LEU A 25 7.52 -9.83 -12.15
N GLU A 26 7.72 -9.56 -13.44
CA GLU A 26 6.73 -9.74 -14.50
C GLU A 26 6.34 -11.22 -14.69
N GLU A 27 7.23 -12.15 -14.36
CA GLU A 27 6.94 -13.60 -14.41
C GLU A 27 5.95 -14.04 -13.31
N LEU A 28 5.73 -13.20 -12.29
CA LEU A 28 4.78 -13.48 -11.21
C LEU A 28 3.36 -13.01 -11.51
N ALA A 29 3.14 -12.25 -12.59
CA ALA A 29 1.80 -11.81 -12.99
C ALA A 29 0.91 -13.04 -13.30
N GLY A 30 -0.21 -13.16 -12.58
CA GLY A 30 -1.11 -14.31 -12.66
C GLY A 30 -0.68 -15.53 -11.82
N CYS A 31 0.48 -15.46 -11.17
CA CYS A 31 1.11 -16.56 -10.44
C CYS A 31 1.23 -16.29 -8.93
N TRP A 32 0.71 -15.17 -8.42
CA TRP A 32 0.91 -14.81 -7.00
C TRP A 32 0.36 -15.86 -6.03
N GLN A 33 -0.76 -16.53 -6.35
CA GLN A 33 -1.30 -17.59 -5.51
C GLN A 33 -0.35 -18.80 -5.42
N THR A 34 0.28 -19.18 -6.54
CA THR A 34 1.30 -20.24 -6.58
C THR A 34 2.54 -19.85 -5.77
N GLU A 35 2.95 -18.59 -5.88
CA GLU A 35 4.06 -18.00 -5.13
C GLU A 35 3.82 -18.00 -3.60
N PHE A 36 2.57 -17.80 -3.17
CA PHE A 36 2.17 -17.99 -1.76
C PHE A 36 1.93 -19.46 -1.39
N GLY A 37 1.90 -20.38 -2.36
CA GLY A 37 1.60 -21.80 -2.15
C GLY A 37 0.15 -22.07 -1.71
N ARG A 38 -0.75 -21.10 -1.89
CA ARG A 38 -2.16 -21.19 -1.46
C ARG A 38 -3.04 -20.21 -2.23
N THR A 39 -4.34 -20.49 -2.27
CA THR A 39 -5.35 -19.55 -2.78
C THR A 39 -5.99 -18.77 -1.63
N ALA A 40 -5.80 -17.46 -1.61
CA ALA A 40 -6.38 -16.54 -0.63
C ALA A 40 -6.58 -15.14 -1.24
N PRO A 41 -7.39 -14.25 -0.63
CA PRO A 41 -7.46 -12.86 -1.06
C PRO A 41 -6.07 -12.22 -1.08
N LEU A 42 -5.81 -11.37 -2.07
CA LEU A 42 -4.53 -10.70 -2.27
C LEU A 42 -4.66 -9.19 -2.06
N TYR A 43 -4.05 -8.70 -0.99
CA TYR A 43 -4.03 -7.28 -0.63
C TYR A 43 -2.64 -6.68 -0.90
N VAL A 44 -2.60 -5.49 -1.49
CA VAL A 44 -1.35 -4.85 -1.92
C VAL A 44 -1.21 -3.47 -1.28
N GLU A 45 -0.10 -3.22 -0.59
CA GLU A 45 0.25 -1.88 -0.08
C GLU A 45 1.22 -1.18 -1.04
N LEU A 46 0.83 0.02 -1.48
CA LEU A 46 1.59 0.87 -2.38
C LEU A 46 2.37 1.93 -1.58
N GLY A 47 3.67 1.73 -1.45
CA GLY A 47 4.54 2.56 -0.61
C GLY A 47 4.60 2.03 0.83
N THR A 48 5.05 0.79 1.00
CA THR A 48 5.09 0.09 2.30
C THR A 48 5.97 0.78 3.35
N GLY A 49 6.93 1.60 2.92
CA GLY A 49 7.85 2.24 3.85
C GLY A 49 8.57 1.19 4.71
N LYS A 50 8.64 1.44 6.02
CA LYS A 50 9.32 0.52 6.96
C LYS A 50 8.48 -0.69 7.37
N GLY A 51 7.27 -0.84 6.84
CA GLY A 51 6.48 -2.07 6.90
C GLY A 51 5.71 -2.34 8.18
N ARG A 52 5.52 -1.37 9.10
CA ARG A 52 4.66 -1.59 10.27
C ARG A 52 3.23 -1.92 9.86
N PHE A 53 2.65 -1.16 8.94
CA PHE A 53 1.26 -1.35 8.50
C PHE A 53 1.03 -2.77 7.97
N ILE A 54 1.75 -3.15 6.92
CA ILE A 54 1.58 -4.47 6.30
C ILE A 54 1.88 -5.61 7.26
N SER A 55 2.90 -5.48 8.12
CA SER A 55 3.28 -6.55 9.03
C SER A 55 2.27 -6.74 10.17
N GLU A 56 1.73 -5.65 10.73
CA GLU A 56 0.64 -5.74 11.71
C GLU A 56 -0.66 -6.22 11.08
N LEU A 57 -0.98 -5.79 9.85
CA LEU A 57 -2.19 -6.23 9.14
C LEU A 57 -2.12 -7.72 8.80
N ALA A 58 -1.00 -8.18 8.27
CA ALA A 58 -0.78 -9.58 7.94
C ALA A 58 -0.73 -10.49 9.17
N GLU A 59 -0.26 -9.98 10.32
CA GLU A 59 -0.30 -10.72 11.58
C GLU A 59 -1.73 -10.94 12.08
N ARG A 60 -2.61 -9.93 11.94
CA ARG A 60 -4.03 -10.03 12.30
C ARG A 60 -4.85 -10.86 11.32
N HIS A 61 -4.46 -10.88 10.05
CA HIS A 61 -5.17 -11.58 8.96
C HIS A 61 -4.28 -12.61 8.28
N ARG A 62 -3.94 -13.69 8.99
CA ARG A 62 -3.11 -14.79 8.47
C ARG A 62 -3.75 -15.52 7.30
N ASP A 63 -5.06 -15.42 7.15
CA ASP A 63 -5.88 -15.96 6.06
C ASP A 63 -5.74 -15.19 4.73
N ILE A 64 -5.13 -14.00 4.74
CA ILE A 64 -4.98 -13.13 3.57
C ILE A 64 -3.51 -13.08 3.12
N ASN A 65 -3.28 -13.02 1.80
CA ASN A 65 -1.96 -12.80 1.20
C ASN A 65 -1.69 -11.29 1.05
N PHE A 66 -0.47 -10.87 1.36
CA PHE A 66 -0.07 -9.47 1.32
C PHE A 66 1.16 -9.25 0.46
N ILE A 67 1.11 -8.22 -0.39
CA ILE A 67 2.29 -7.74 -1.12
C ILE A 67 2.57 -6.29 -0.73
N GLY A 68 3.79 -6.01 -0.31
CA GLY A 68 4.26 -4.65 -0.06
C GLY A 68 5.19 -4.17 -1.17
N ILE A 69 4.90 -2.99 -1.74
CA ILE A 69 5.71 -2.41 -2.81
C ILE A 69 6.38 -1.13 -2.31
N GLU A 70 7.70 -1.05 -2.47
CA GLU A 70 8.50 0.13 -2.11
C GLU A 70 9.57 0.37 -3.18
N ALA A 71 9.75 1.63 -3.59
CA ALA A 71 10.74 1.96 -4.61
C ALA A 71 12.18 2.01 -4.06
N GLN A 72 12.34 2.18 -2.74
CA GLN A 72 13.64 2.28 -2.08
C GLN A 72 14.01 0.99 -1.32
N GLN A 73 15.01 0.25 -1.83
CA GLN A 73 15.54 -0.95 -1.19
C GLN A 73 15.97 -0.74 0.28
N ASP A 74 16.64 0.39 0.57
CA ASP A 74 17.08 0.74 1.93
C ASP A 74 15.92 0.82 2.94
N VAL A 75 14.72 1.15 2.44
CA VAL A 75 13.50 1.28 3.21
C VAL A 75 12.83 -0.07 3.38
N LEU A 76 12.68 -0.81 2.26
CA LEU A 76 12.08 -2.14 2.23
C LEU A 76 12.83 -3.15 3.11
N PHE A 77 14.15 -3.02 3.25
CA PHE A 77 14.94 -3.85 4.17
C PHE A 77 14.38 -3.86 5.61
N TYR A 78 13.92 -2.69 6.10
CA TYR A 78 13.32 -2.63 7.43
C TYR A 78 11.94 -3.30 7.50
N ALA A 79 11.17 -3.27 6.41
CA ALA A 79 9.94 -4.03 6.30
C ALA A 79 10.22 -5.54 6.33
N ALA A 80 11.21 -6.01 5.55
CA ALA A 80 11.61 -7.42 5.52
C ALA A 80 12.01 -7.94 6.90
N ARG A 81 12.77 -7.15 7.66
CA ARG A 81 13.08 -7.43 9.06
C ARG A 81 11.84 -7.62 9.92
N LYS A 82 10.87 -6.70 9.87
CA LYS A 82 9.63 -6.81 10.66
C LYS A 82 8.81 -8.04 10.31
N VAL A 83 8.72 -8.36 9.03
CA VAL A 83 8.00 -9.53 8.53
C VAL A 83 8.64 -10.81 9.06
N ARG A 84 9.98 -10.91 9.01
CA ARG A 84 10.74 -12.02 9.58
C ARG A 84 10.59 -12.14 11.08
N ASP A 85 10.79 -11.04 11.81
CA ASP A 85 10.75 -11.02 13.28
C ASP A 85 9.38 -11.49 13.81
N LYS A 86 8.30 -11.30 13.02
CA LYS A 86 6.93 -11.77 13.30
C LYS A 86 6.60 -13.16 12.75
N GLY A 87 7.54 -13.83 12.08
CA GLY A 87 7.32 -15.13 11.44
C GLY A 87 6.16 -15.12 10.44
N LEU A 88 6.05 -14.06 9.63
CA LEU A 88 4.97 -13.91 8.65
C LEU A 88 5.31 -14.65 7.36
N THR A 89 4.49 -15.63 7.00
CA THR A 89 4.62 -16.40 5.75
C THR A 89 3.69 -15.89 4.65
N ASN A 90 2.69 -15.09 5.02
CA ASN A 90 1.65 -14.53 4.15
C ASN A 90 1.99 -13.12 3.61
N VAL A 91 3.26 -12.73 3.63
CA VAL A 91 3.74 -11.45 3.09
C VAL A 91 4.84 -11.69 2.06
N ARG A 92 4.78 -10.97 0.94
CA ARG A 92 5.90 -10.77 0.02
C ARG A 92 6.21 -9.29 -0.15
N LEU A 93 7.47 -8.96 -0.37
CA LEU A 93 7.94 -7.58 -0.46
C LEU A 93 8.71 -7.37 -1.76
N LEU A 94 8.45 -6.24 -2.44
CA LEU A 94 8.97 -5.94 -3.76
C LEU A 94 9.68 -4.58 -3.76
N VAL A 95 10.91 -4.56 -4.29
CA VAL A 95 11.57 -3.31 -4.67
C VAL A 95 11.13 -2.97 -6.10
N PHE A 96 10.13 -2.10 -6.27
CA PHE A 96 9.54 -1.84 -7.58
C PHE A 96 8.94 -0.44 -7.72
N ASP A 97 8.97 0.11 -8.94
CA ASP A 97 8.32 1.39 -9.25
C ASP A 97 6.84 1.16 -9.60
N ILE A 98 5.94 1.70 -8.78
CA ILE A 98 4.48 1.60 -8.92
C ILE A 98 4.00 2.13 -10.29
N ASN A 99 4.78 2.96 -11.00
CA ASN A 99 4.45 3.33 -12.37
C ASN A 99 4.31 2.13 -13.31
N GLY A 100 5.04 1.03 -13.07
CA GLY A 100 4.99 -0.21 -13.84
C GLY A 100 4.05 -1.28 -13.26
N ILE A 101 3.17 -0.95 -12.31
CA ILE A 101 2.40 -1.95 -11.53
C ILE A 101 1.61 -2.95 -12.40
N THR A 102 1.17 -2.55 -13.59
CA THR A 102 0.45 -3.41 -14.53
C THR A 102 1.30 -4.53 -15.13
N ASN A 103 2.63 -4.50 -14.94
CA ASN A 103 3.54 -5.51 -15.46
C ASN A 103 3.66 -6.71 -14.52
N ILE A 104 3.35 -6.53 -13.23
CA ILE A 104 3.61 -7.51 -12.17
C ILE A 104 2.32 -8.14 -11.60
N PHE A 105 1.16 -7.79 -12.16
CA PHE A 105 -0.13 -8.34 -11.80
C PHE A 105 -0.94 -8.60 -13.07
N ALA A 106 -1.66 -9.72 -13.10
CA ALA A 106 -2.65 -10.00 -14.12
C ALA A 106 -3.97 -9.25 -13.83
N PRO A 107 -4.83 -9.07 -14.85
CA PRO A 107 -6.15 -8.49 -14.64
C PRO A 107 -6.99 -9.29 -13.63
N GLY A 108 -7.62 -8.60 -12.68
CA GLY A 108 -8.43 -9.25 -11.65
C GLY A 108 -7.64 -10.10 -10.65
N GLU A 109 -6.33 -9.88 -10.51
CA GLU A 109 -5.52 -10.65 -9.58
C GLU A 109 -5.56 -10.09 -8.14
N VAL A 110 -5.80 -8.79 -7.99
CA VAL A 110 -5.76 -8.09 -6.70
C VAL A 110 -7.18 -7.91 -6.15
N ASP A 111 -7.35 -8.15 -4.84
CA ASP A 111 -8.64 -7.95 -4.16
C ASP A 111 -8.73 -6.54 -3.53
N ARG A 112 -7.60 -5.99 -3.05
CA ARG A 112 -7.57 -4.66 -2.42
C ARG A 112 -6.22 -3.98 -2.54
N PHE A 113 -6.24 -2.67 -2.78
CA PHE A 113 -5.08 -1.80 -2.62
C PHE A 113 -5.15 -0.99 -1.32
N TYR A 114 -3.99 -0.72 -0.73
CA TYR A 114 -3.78 0.25 0.35
C TYR A 114 -2.81 1.34 -0.09
N ILE A 115 -3.16 2.59 0.16
CA ILE A 115 -2.28 3.74 0.00
C ILE A 115 -2.26 4.50 1.33
N ASN A 116 -1.09 4.53 1.97
CA ASN A 116 -0.90 5.13 3.29
C ASN A 116 0.12 6.27 3.19
N PHE A 117 -0.29 7.50 3.50
CA PHE A 117 0.61 8.65 3.62
C PHE A 117 1.50 8.89 2.40
N CYS A 118 0.96 8.71 1.20
CA CYS A 118 1.72 8.88 -0.04
C CYS A 118 2.13 10.34 -0.29
N ASP A 119 3.15 10.53 -1.14
CA ASP A 119 3.67 11.85 -1.45
C ASP A 119 2.58 12.78 -2.03
N PRO A 120 2.34 13.97 -1.44
CA PRO A 120 1.21 14.82 -1.83
C PRO A 120 1.42 15.58 -3.14
N TRP A 121 2.68 15.72 -3.60
CA TRP A 121 3.05 16.48 -4.79
C TRP A 121 2.30 17.82 -4.91
N PRO A 122 2.60 18.82 -4.05
CA PRO A 122 1.75 20.00 -3.87
C PRO A 122 1.62 20.88 -5.12
N LYS A 123 2.60 20.85 -6.03
CA LYS A 123 2.57 21.64 -7.27
C LYS A 123 1.62 21.01 -8.28
N ALA A 124 0.68 21.78 -8.83
CA ALA A 124 -0.31 21.30 -9.82
C ALA A 124 0.31 20.56 -11.02
N ARG A 125 1.45 21.05 -11.54
CA ARG A 125 2.20 20.39 -12.62
C ARG A 125 2.69 18.97 -12.30
N HIS A 126 2.68 18.56 -11.03
CA HIS A 126 3.06 17.24 -10.57
C HIS A 126 1.84 16.36 -10.20
N ALA A 127 0.61 16.80 -10.47
CA ALA A 127 -0.61 16.06 -10.11
C ALA A 127 -0.59 14.62 -10.64
N LYS A 128 -0.07 14.40 -11.86
CA LYS A 128 0.07 13.07 -12.48
C LYS A 128 0.96 12.09 -11.71
N ARG A 129 1.75 12.57 -10.73
CA ARG A 129 2.61 11.73 -9.87
C ARG A 129 1.90 11.27 -8.59
N ARG A 130 0.72 11.83 -8.28
CA ARG A 130 -0.06 11.41 -7.11
C ARG A 130 -0.67 10.05 -7.41
N LEU A 131 -0.55 9.11 -6.46
CA LEU A 131 -1.06 7.74 -6.63
C LEU A 131 -2.60 7.68 -6.74
N THR A 132 -3.30 8.76 -6.39
CA THR A 132 -4.76 8.87 -6.53
C THR A 132 -5.19 9.64 -7.79
N TYR A 133 -4.26 9.98 -8.68
CA TYR A 133 -4.61 10.58 -9.97
C TYR A 133 -5.26 9.54 -10.89
N ARG A 134 -6.23 9.94 -11.72
CA ARG A 134 -6.98 9.06 -12.64
C ARG A 134 -6.12 8.08 -13.44
N GLY A 135 -4.93 8.49 -13.87
CA GLY A 135 -4.00 7.60 -14.58
C GLY A 135 -3.52 6.39 -13.77
N PHE A 136 -3.43 6.51 -12.45
CA PHE A 136 -3.20 5.37 -11.55
C PHE A 136 -4.49 4.62 -11.24
N LEU A 137 -5.62 5.32 -11.08
CA LEU A 137 -6.91 4.68 -10.82
C LEU A 137 -7.30 3.71 -11.93
N GLU A 138 -7.07 4.06 -13.20
CA GLU A 138 -7.30 3.14 -14.32
C GLU A 138 -6.40 1.90 -14.28
N LYS A 139 -5.14 2.04 -13.82
CA LYS A 139 -4.26 0.89 -13.59
C LYS A 139 -4.80 0.00 -12.47
N TYR A 140 -5.27 0.59 -11.37
CA TYR A 140 -5.84 -0.20 -10.27
C TYR A 140 -7.12 -0.90 -10.71
N ARG A 141 -7.97 -0.22 -11.48
CA ARG A 141 -9.20 -0.79 -12.03
C ARG A 141 -8.94 -2.03 -12.88
N SER A 142 -7.89 -2.05 -13.71
CA SER A 142 -7.59 -3.23 -14.53
C SER A 142 -7.05 -4.40 -13.72
N LEU A 143 -6.40 -4.15 -12.58
CA LEU A 143 -5.77 -5.18 -11.74
C LEU A 143 -6.69 -5.72 -10.64
N LEU A 144 -7.69 -4.95 -10.24
CA LEU A 144 -8.65 -5.34 -9.22
C LEU A 144 -9.67 -6.34 -9.77
N LYS A 145 -10.10 -7.28 -8.92
CA LYS A 145 -11.30 -8.09 -9.16
C LYS A 145 -12.55 -7.20 -9.21
N THR A 146 -13.65 -7.77 -9.69
CA THR A 146 -14.99 -7.22 -9.47
C THR A 146 -15.18 -6.92 -7.99
N ASP A 147 -15.76 -5.75 -7.69
CA ASP A 147 -15.94 -5.24 -6.32
C ASP A 147 -14.65 -4.96 -5.54
N GLY A 148 -13.51 -4.91 -6.22
CA GLY A 148 -12.22 -4.56 -5.62
C GLY A 148 -12.21 -3.15 -5.04
N GLU A 149 -11.40 -2.97 -4.00
CA GLU A 149 -11.38 -1.74 -3.20
C GLU A 149 -10.00 -1.08 -3.14
N LEU A 150 -9.97 0.25 -2.99
CA LEU A 150 -8.80 1.00 -2.55
C LEU A 150 -9.09 1.62 -1.19
N HIS A 151 -8.20 1.40 -0.23
CA HIS A 151 -8.24 2.03 1.09
C HIS A 151 -7.14 3.09 1.15
N PHE A 152 -7.55 4.35 1.32
CA PHE A 152 -6.63 5.48 1.29
C PHE A 152 -6.65 6.23 2.62
N LYS A 153 -5.47 6.50 3.18
CA LYS A 153 -5.30 7.39 4.34
C LYS A 153 -4.15 8.37 4.18
N THR A 154 -4.35 9.59 4.69
CA THR A 154 -3.34 10.65 4.70
C THR A 154 -3.65 11.71 5.75
N ASP A 155 -2.62 12.34 6.31
CA ASP A 155 -2.72 13.56 7.12
C ASP A 155 -2.81 14.83 6.25
N ASN A 156 -2.48 14.75 4.96
CA ASN A 156 -2.46 15.90 4.08
C ASN A 156 -3.88 16.20 3.55
N ARG A 157 -4.51 17.23 4.12
CA ARG A 157 -5.88 17.63 3.75
C ARG A 157 -6.03 17.99 2.27
N THR A 158 -5.07 18.72 1.70
CA THR A 158 -5.11 19.13 0.28
C THR A 158 -5.02 17.94 -0.66
N LEU A 159 -4.15 16.97 -0.35
CA LEU A 159 -4.09 15.72 -1.10
C LEU A 159 -5.41 14.96 -0.97
N PHE A 160 -5.95 14.84 0.24
CA PHE A 160 -7.18 14.11 0.47
C PHE A 160 -8.37 14.70 -0.30
N ASP A 161 -8.58 16.01 -0.24
CA ASP A 161 -9.65 16.68 -0.98
C ASP A 161 -9.47 16.52 -2.50
N PHE A 162 -8.23 16.60 -3.01
CA PHE A 162 -7.92 16.30 -4.41
C PHE A 162 -8.26 14.84 -4.78
N SER A 163 -7.90 13.87 -3.92
CA SER A 163 -8.16 12.46 -4.15
C SER A 163 -9.65 12.17 -4.21
N LEU A 164 -10.45 12.73 -3.28
CA LEU A 164 -11.91 12.57 -3.28
C LEU A 164 -12.55 13.06 -4.58
N GLU A 165 -12.03 14.15 -5.16
CA GLU A 165 -12.50 14.66 -6.44
C GLU A 165 -12.11 13.74 -7.61
N GLU A 166 -10.84 13.32 -7.70
CA GLU A 166 -10.40 12.37 -8.74
C GLU A 166 -11.18 11.05 -8.68
N PHE A 167 -11.50 10.54 -7.48
CA PHE A 167 -12.33 9.34 -7.33
C PHE A 167 -13.73 9.54 -7.89
N ARG A 168 -14.39 10.66 -7.59
CA ARG A 168 -15.73 10.99 -8.11
C ARG A 168 -15.73 11.18 -9.61
N GLU A 169 -14.77 11.93 -10.15
CA GLU A 169 -14.62 12.14 -11.60
C GLU A 169 -14.32 10.85 -12.36
N SER A 170 -13.70 9.87 -11.71
CA SER A 170 -13.44 8.54 -12.28
C SER A 170 -14.62 7.57 -12.10
N GLY A 171 -15.78 8.07 -11.66
CA GLY A 171 -17.00 7.28 -11.46
C GLY A 171 -16.93 6.28 -10.30
N LEU A 172 -15.99 6.45 -9.37
CA LEU A 172 -15.80 5.53 -8.24
C LEU A 172 -16.69 5.90 -7.06
N ARG A 173 -17.22 4.88 -6.38
CA ARG A 173 -18.06 5.08 -5.19
C ARG A 173 -17.20 5.20 -3.94
N LEU A 174 -17.54 6.16 -3.10
CA LEU A 174 -16.88 6.39 -1.81
C LEU A 174 -17.68 5.79 -0.65
N ARG A 175 -16.97 5.18 0.31
CA ARG A 175 -17.49 4.67 1.58
C ARG A 175 -16.57 5.08 2.72
N ASN A 176 -17.10 5.13 3.95
CA ASN A 176 -16.31 5.32 5.18
C ASN A 176 -15.36 6.53 5.13
N VAL A 177 -15.83 7.64 4.54
CA VAL A 177 -15.06 8.88 4.45
C VAL A 177 -15.03 9.57 5.80
N THR A 178 -13.83 9.83 6.33
CA THR A 178 -13.62 10.62 7.55
C THR A 178 -12.44 11.57 7.37
N TYR A 179 -12.54 12.73 8.02
CA TYR A 179 -11.47 13.71 8.12
C TYR A 179 -10.74 13.65 9.47
N ASP A 180 -11.14 12.70 10.33
CA ASP A 180 -10.54 12.45 11.63
C ASP A 180 -10.74 10.98 12.03
N LEU A 181 -9.84 10.11 11.57
CA LEU A 181 -9.88 8.66 11.81
C LEU A 181 -9.74 8.30 13.30
N HIS A 182 -9.11 9.17 14.10
CA HIS A 182 -8.92 8.93 15.53
C HIS A 182 -10.05 9.46 16.40
N ALA A 183 -11.05 10.15 15.82
CA ALA A 183 -12.24 10.58 16.54
C ALA A 183 -13.12 9.40 16.98
N GLU A 184 -13.86 9.55 18.07
CA GLU A 184 -14.77 8.50 18.55
C GLU A 184 -15.90 8.26 17.54
N GLY A 185 -16.22 6.99 17.28
CA GLY A 185 -17.20 6.59 16.27
C GLY A 185 -16.77 6.80 14.81
N ALA A 186 -15.53 7.24 14.54
CA ALA A 186 -15.03 7.41 13.17
C ALA A 186 -15.04 6.07 12.40
N PRO A 187 -15.55 6.04 11.16
CA PRO A 187 -15.61 4.82 10.38
C PRO A 187 -14.20 4.27 10.08
N GLY A 188 -14.03 2.96 10.27
CA GLY A 188 -12.75 2.28 10.11
C GLY A 188 -11.76 2.47 11.26
N ARG A 189 -12.13 3.17 12.35
CA ARG A 189 -11.24 3.36 13.52
C ARG A 189 -10.89 2.04 14.21
N SER A 190 -11.87 1.16 14.42
CA SER A 190 -11.67 -0.14 15.10
C SER A 190 -10.72 -1.07 14.33
N GLU A 191 -10.69 -0.94 13.00
CA GLU A 191 -9.85 -1.72 12.10
C GLU A 191 -8.51 -1.03 11.82
N ASN A 192 -8.28 0.18 12.35
CA ASN A 192 -7.11 0.96 12.00
C ASN A 192 -5.82 0.29 12.51
N ILE A 193 -4.87 0.18 11.59
CA ILE A 193 -3.49 -0.19 11.87
C ILE A 193 -2.63 1.02 11.58
N MET A 194 -1.96 1.53 12.61
CA MET A 194 -1.18 2.75 12.50
C MET A 194 0.15 2.49 11.81
N THR A 195 0.57 3.40 10.94
CA THR A 195 1.94 3.38 10.40
C THR A 195 2.92 3.97 11.43
N GLU A 196 4.24 3.83 11.23
CA GLU A 196 5.22 4.54 12.06
C GLU A 196 5.08 6.06 11.96
N TYR A 197 4.65 6.56 10.81
CA TYR A 197 4.35 7.97 10.61
C TYR A 197 3.14 8.37 11.45
N GLU A 198 2.04 7.64 11.32
CA GLU A 198 0.78 7.93 12.01
C GLU A 198 0.93 7.98 13.53
N GLU A 199 1.62 7.01 14.14
CA GLU A 199 1.87 7.01 15.59
C GLU A 199 2.66 8.25 16.03
N LYS A 200 3.67 8.65 15.25
CA LYS A 200 4.50 9.81 15.57
C LYS A 200 3.74 11.15 15.49
N PHE A 201 2.75 11.27 14.60
CA PHE A 201 2.06 12.54 14.33
C PHE A 201 0.66 12.63 14.98
N SER A 202 -0.05 11.52 15.14
CA SER A 202 -1.32 11.49 15.90
C SER A 202 -1.12 11.92 17.36
N ALA A 203 0.01 11.57 17.98
CA ALA A 203 0.40 12.04 19.31
C ALA A 203 0.55 13.57 19.41
N LYS A 204 0.63 14.27 18.27
CA LYS A 204 0.72 15.74 18.18
C LYS A 204 -0.61 16.41 17.80
N GLY A 205 -1.71 15.65 17.76
CA GLY A 205 -3.03 16.14 17.39
C GLY A 205 -3.26 16.29 15.88
N THR A 206 -2.39 15.72 15.04
CA THR A 206 -2.61 15.71 13.58
C THR A 206 -3.78 14.80 13.24
N LYS A 207 -4.81 15.37 12.60
CA LYS A 207 -5.97 14.63 12.11
C LYS A 207 -5.61 13.79 10.90
N ILE A 208 -6.09 12.55 10.89
CA ILE A 208 -5.88 11.61 9.78
C ILE A 208 -7.18 11.48 9.00
N ASN A 209 -7.09 11.71 7.69
CA ASN A 209 -8.21 11.53 6.78
C ASN A 209 -8.15 10.13 6.19
N ARG A 210 -9.31 9.49 6.00
CA ARG A 210 -9.43 8.14 5.43
C ARG A 210 -10.67 8.03 4.55
N ALA A 211 -10.56 7.28 3.46
CA ALA A 211 -11.68 6.88 2.62
C ALA A 211 -11.49 5.45 2.08
N GLU A 212 -12.59 4.78 1.82
CA GLU A 212 -12.66 3.53 1.06
C GLU A 212 -13.31 3.80 -0.29
N ILE A 213 -12.72 3.25 -1.34
CA ILE A 213 -13.11 3.51 -2.73
C ILE A 213 -13.43 2.17 -3.38
N LEU A 214 -14.64 2.06 -3.93
CA LEU A 214 -15.13 0.86 -4.60
C LEU A 214 -15.02 1.04 -6.12
N PHE A 215 -14.50 0.03 -6.80
CA PHE A 215 -14.30 0.04 -8.27
C PHE A 215 -15.46 -0.59 -9.07
N SER A 216 -16.44 -1.18 -8.37
CA SER A 216 -17.70 -1.73 -8.89
C SER A 216 -18.58 -0.69 -9.58
#